data_AF-A0A6G0XNS5-F1
#
_entry.id   AF-A0A6G0XNS5-F1
#
_cell.length_a   1.000
_cell.length_b   1.000
_cell.length_c   1.000
_cell.angle_alpha   90.00
_cell.angle_beta   90.00
_cell.angle_gamma   90.00
#
_symmetry.space_group_name_H-M   'P 1'
#
loop_
_entity.id
_entity.type
_entity.pdbx_description
1 polymer ?
#
loop_
_entity_poly.entity_id
_entity_poly.type
_entity_poly.pdbx_seq_one_letter_code
_entity_poly.pdbx_strand_id
1 'polypeptide(L)'
;MSSPWLNPPNAWEETPFAASLSNDLTNQHSRSLTILKALQRLNLLVAKSNAFKRKHKLPNEVDSPMRLVLHIVGADFREGNEVAETLQVFEHLIALFHASQASSKATDHGYAELVLVMIGPNVARKLHGKDERIELSPGKSLRLIYATEIWEEHLVSPTYLSPTAIICFNAGVWGYDEWLPTFQRMMREEPLAPIVVTSYNEFEAIDDEDAIADVEMPLIWHWRHEPNPFASLAPRASQHTIADRVLHENSQWLCFGANK
;
A
#
# COMPACT_ATOMS: atom_id res chain seq x y z
N MET A 1 -14.34 22.33 -5.62
CA MET A 1 -13.03 21.67 -5.77
C MET A 1 -13.19 20.27 -5.21
N SER A 2 -12.85 19.26 -6.00
CA SER A 2 -12.94 17.87 -5.56
C SER A 2 -11.88 17.56 -4.50
N SER A 3 -12.16 16.63 -3.60
CA SER A 3 -11.20 16.22 -2.56
C SER A 3 -9.93 15.66 -3.23
N PRO A 4 -8.72 16.08 -2.82
CA PRO A 4 -7.47 15.58 -3.40
C PRO A 4 -7.25 14.10 -3.07
N TRP A 5 -7.96 13.57 -2.07
CA TRP A 5 -8.06 12.13 -1.84
C TRP A 5 -8.78 11.38 -2.95
N LEU A 6 -9.80 11.99 -3.57
CA LEU A 6 -10.58 11.35 -4.64
C LEU A 6 -9.97 11.56 -6.02
N ASN A 7 -9.13 12.58 -6.15
CA ASN A 7 -8.39 12.89 -7.36
C ASN A 7 -6.92 13.10 -6.97
N PRO A 8 -6.23 12.04 -6.53
CA PRO A 8 -4.80 12.15 -6.28
C PRO A 8 -4.08 12.49 -7.59
N PRO A 9 -2.90 13.13 -7.50
CA PRO A 9 -2.09 13.44 -8.67
C PRO A 9 -1.79 12.18 -9.48
N ASN A 10 -1.62 12.33 -10.79
CA ASN A 10 -1.27 11.22 -11.68
C ASN A 10 0.23 11.08 -11.90
N ALA A 11 1.00 12.12 -11.61
CA ALA A 11 2.45 12.17 -11.72
C ALA A 11 3.03 13.22 -10.77
N TRP A 12 4.35 13.22 -10.58
CA TRP A 12 5.05 14.15 -9.70
C TRP A 12 4.76 15.62 -10.02
N GLU A 13 4.58 15.99 -11.30
CA GLU A 13 4.32 17.35 -11.76
C GLU A 13 2.95 17.89 -11.30
N GLU A 14 2.01 17.00 -11.00
CA GLU A 14 0.67 17.34 -10.50
C GLU A 14 0.62 17.44 -8.96
N THR A 15 1.72 17.10 -8.28
CA THR A 15 1.77 17.15 -6.82
C THR A 15 1.80 18.59 -6.30
N PRO A 16 1.27 18.86 -5.09
CA PRO A 16 1.27 20.21 -4.51
C PRO A 16 2.67 20.83 -4.32
N PHE A 17 3.72 20.03 -4.38
CA PHE A 17 5.10 20.40 -4.12
C PHE A 17 5.98 20.22 -5.36
N ALA A 18 5.39 20.15 -6.56
CA ALA A 18 6.10 20.00 -7.83
C ALA A 18 7.27 21.00 -7.98
N ALA A 19 7.11 22.23 -7.46
CA ALA A 19 8.14 23.27 -7.49
C ALA A 19 9.37 23.02 -6.59
N SER A 20 9.28 22.09 -5.63
CA SER A 20 10.32 21.79 -4.64
C SER A 20 10.76 20.33 -4.65
N LEU A 21 10.43 19.56 -5.68
CA LEU A 21 10.81 18.15 -5.79
C LEU A 21 12.33 18.00 -5.86
N SER A 22 12.94 17.63 -4.73
CA SER A 22 14.30 17.11 -4.69
C SER A 22 14.26 15.58 -4.85
N ASN A 23 15.38 15.00 -5.29
CA ASN A 23 15.55 13.55 -5.34
C ASN A 23 15.24 12.88 -3.99
N ASP A 24 15.65 13.50 -2.88
CA ASP A 24 15.37 13.02 -1.52
C ASP A 24 13.88 12.96 -1.21
N LEU A 25 13.13 14.01 -1.56
CA LEU A 25 11.67 14.04 -1.37
C LEU A 25 10.98 12.98 -2.22
N THR A 26 11.40 12.78 -3.47
CA THR A 26 10.81 11.72 -4.31
C THR A 26 11.04 10.34 -3.72
N ASN A 27 12.25 10.08 -3.20
CA ASN A 27 12.58 8.83 -2.55
C ASN A 27 11.72 8.61 -1.29
N GLN A 28 11.60 9.63 -0.46
CA GLN A 28 10.83 9.58 0.77
C GLN A 28 9.33 9.33 0.54
N HIS A 29 8.76 9.98 -0.47
CA HIS A 29 7.31 9.99 -0.67
C HIS A 29 6.81 9.00 -1.73
N SER A 30 7.70 8.40 -2.51
CA SER A 30 7.37 7.47 -3.59
C SER A 30 6.39 6.38 -3.14
N ARG A 31 6.62 5.76 -1.97
CA ARG A 31 5.74 4.71 -1.42
C ARG A 31 4.32 5.22 -1.17
N SER A 32 4.18 6.36 -0.51
CA SER A 32 2.88 6.95 -0.19
C SER A 32 2.05 7.29 -1.42
N LEU A 33 2.67 7.88 -2.46
CA LEU A 33 1.98 8.27 -3.68
C LEU A 33 1.72 7.09 -4.61
N THR A 34 2.61 6.09 -4.62
CA THR A 34 2.37 4.82 -5.32
C THR A 34 1.10 4.14 -4.78
N ILE A 35 0.93 4.08 -3.45
CA ILE A 35 -0.29 3.57 -2.84
C ILE A 35 -1.51 4.36 -3.29
N LEU A 36 -1.47 5.70 -3.18
CA LEU A 36 -2.59 6.55 -3.59
C LEU A 36 -2.99 6.32 -5.05
N LYS A 37 -2.00 6.21 -5.94
CA LYS A 37 -2.23 5.94 -7.36
C LYS A 37 -2.81 4.55 -7.60
N ALA A 38 -2.34 3.54 -6.87
CA ALA A 38 -2.89 2.19 -6.91
C ALA A 38 -4.37 2.20 -6.48
N LEU A 39 -4.66 2.79 -5.32
CA LEU A 39 -6.02 2.89 -4.78
C LEU A 39 -6.94 3.66 -5.73
N GLN A 40 -6.44 4.69 -6.42
CA GLN A 40 -7.18 5.40 -7.46
C GLN A 40 -7.57 4.46 -8.59
N ARG A 41 -6.59 3.76 -9.18
CA ARG A 41 -6.81 2.87 -10.33
C ARG A 41 -7.74 1.69 -9.97
N LEU A 42 -7.62 1.20 -8.75
CA LEU A 42 -8.45 0.12 -8.20
C LEU A 42 -9.84 0.59 -7.72
N ASN A 43 -10.12 1.90 -7.76
CA ASN A 43 -11.35 2.49 -7.23
C ASN A 43 -11.60 2.13 -5.76
N LEU A 44 -10.55 2.20 -4.94
CA LEU A 44 -10.52 1.90 -3.50
C LEU A 44 -10.38 3.15 -2.61
N LEU A 45 -10.29 4.34 -3.22
CA LEU A 45 -10.26 5.59 -2.45
C LEU A 45 -11.64 5.90 -1.83
N VAL A 46 -12.74 5.36 -2.35
CA VAL A 46 -14.06 5.52 -1.73
C VAL A 46 -14.49 4.21 -1.11
N ALA A 47 -14.93 4.27 0.15
CA ALA A 47 -15.61 3.16 0.79
C ALA A 47 -16.85 2.81 -0.03
N LYS A 48 -16.76 1.73 -0.81
CA LYS A 48 -17.93 1.15 -1.46
C LYS A 48 -18.80 0.62 -0.34
N SER A 49 -19.94 1.27 -0.11
CA SER A 49 -20.94 0.79 0.82
C SER A 49 -21.52 -0.52 0.26
N ASN A 50 -20.80 -1.62 0.44
CA ASN A 50 -21.37 -2.94 0.20
C ASN A 50 -22.38 -3.17 1.32
N ALA A 51 -23.63 -2.78 1.06
CA ALA A 51 -24.82 -3.62 1.22
C ALA A 51 -24.94 -4.52 2.48
N PHE A 52 -24.28 -4.19 3.60
CA PHE A 52 -24.51 -4.82 4.91
C PHE A 52 -25.26 -3.87 5.84
N LYS A 53 -26.15 -3.03 5.31
CA LYS A 53 -27.33 -2.64 6.09
C LYS A 53 -28.09 -3.93 6.35
N ARG A 54 -27.76 -4.63 7.44
CA ARG A 54 -28.59 -5.72 7.97
C ARG A 54 -30.01 -5.16 8.01
N LYS A 55 -30.92 -5.74 7.22
CA LYS A 55 -32.34 -5.36 7.19
C LYS A 55 -32.99 -5.40 8.59
N HIS A 56 -32.34 -6.12 9.51
CA HIS A 56 -32.67 -6.16 10.93
C HIS A 56 -31.43 -5.75 11.75
N LYS A 57 -31.27 -4.44 11.99
CA LYS A 57 -30.39 -3.94 13.05
C LYS A 57 -31.16 -3.88 14.36
N LEU A 58 -30.51 -4.28 15.44
CA LEU A 58 -31.01 -3.94 16.78
C LEU A 58 -30.95 -2.41 16.96
N PRO A 59 -31.86 -1.80 17.73
CA PRO A 59 -31.99 -0.33 17.84
C PRO A 59 -30.71 0.43 18.25
N ASN A 60 -29.73 -0.27 18.84
CA ASN A 60 -28.50 0.30 19.38
C ASN A 60 -27.20 -0.23 18.71
N GLU A 61 -27.31 -0.97 17.59
CA GLU A 61 -26.13 -1.51 16.90
C GLU A 61 -25.53 -0.45 15.97
N VAL A 62 -24.51 0.25 16.46
CA VAL A 62 -23.69 1.19 15.67
C VAL A 62 -22.94 0.37 14.60
N ASP A 63 -22.99 0.81 13.34
CA ASP A 63 -22.18 0.18 12.29
C ASP A 63 -20.70 0.23 12.69
N SER A 64 -19.99 -0.89 12.50
CA SER A 64 -18.55 -0.86 12.66
C SER A 64 -17.96 0.19 11.70
N PRO A 65 -17.00 1.02 12.16
CA PRO A 65 -16.38 2.04 11.33
C PRO A 65 -15.74 1.37 10.10
N MET A 66 -16.02 1.89 8.91
CA MET A 66 -15.40 1.40 7.67
C MET A 66 -13.91 1.70 7.70
N ARG A 67 -13.08 0.69 7.46
CA ARG A 67 -11.61 0.80 7.49
C ARG A 67 -11.03 0.64 6.10
N LEU A 68 -10.01 1.43 5.79
CA LEU A 68 -9.10 1.18 4.67
C LEU A 68 -7.88 0.47 5.23
N VAL A 69 -7.79 -0.85 5.05
CA VAL A 69 -6.70 -1.67 5.61
C VAL A 69 -5.69 -1.95 4.50
N LEU A 70 -4.45 -1.53 4.70
CA LEU A 70 -3.37 -1.71 3.73
C LEU A 70 -2.28 -2.57 4.37
N HIS A 71 -2.05 -3.75 3.80
CA HIS A 71 -0.92 -4.57 4.20
C HIS A 71 0.29 -4.17 3.37
N ILE A 72 1.37 -3.76 4.04
CA ILE A 72 2.66 -3.51 3.44
C ILE A 72 3.52 -4.74 3.73
N VAL A 73 3.63 -5.63 2.74
CA VAL A 73 4.25 -6.95 2.91
C VAL A 73 5.66 -6.94 2.33
N GLY A 74 6.59 -7.57 3.04
CA GLY A 74 8.02 -7.37 2.81
C GLY A 74 8.50 -6.02 3.35
N ALA A 75 7.76 -5.43 4.30
CA ALA A 75 8.16 -4.19 4.96
C ALA A 75 9.53 -4.35 5.64
N ASP A 76 10.35 -3.32 5.54
CA ASP A 76 11.69 -3.29 6.11
C ASP A 76 12.00 -1.92 6.74
N PHE A 77 13.28 -1.63 6.98
CA PHE A 77 13.71 -0.36 7.56
C PHE A 77 13.35 0.87 6.69
N ARG A 78 12.97 0.69 5.41
CA ARG A 78 12.50 1.75 4.52
C ARG A 78 11.13 2.29 4.92
N GLU A 79 10.29 1.48 5.58
CA GLU A 79 9.03 1.91 6.22
C GLU A 79 9.26 2.69 7.51
N GLY A 80 10.52 2.90 7.91
CA GLY A 80 10.90 3.54 9.16
C GLY A 80 11.22 2.53 10.26
N ASN A 81 12.19 2.91 11.10
CA ASN A 81 12.57 2.17 12.30
C ASN A 81 11.86 2.68 13.55
N GLU A 82 11.14 3.79 13.46
CA GLU A 82 10.30 4.35 14.52
C GLU A 82 8.93 4.73 13.97
N VAL A 83 7.94 4.82 14.85
CA VAL A 83 6.57 5.24 14.48
C VAL A 83 6.59 6.60 13.75
N ALA A 84 7.39 7.55 14.24
CA ALA A 84 7.52 8.87 13.62
C ALA A 84 8.10 8.81 12.19
N GLU A 85 9.05 7.91 11.94
CA GLU A 85 9.63 7.71 10.60
C GLU A 85 8.60 7.08 9.66
N THR A 86 7.83 6.09 10.13
CA THR A 86 6.72 5.52 9.36
C THR A 86 5.69 6.58 8.98
N LEU A 87 5.31 7.44 9.92
CA LEU A 87 4.39 8.56 9.64
C LEU A 87 4.95 9.49 8.56
N GLN A 88 6.25 9.72 8.55
CA GLN A 88 6.93 10.56 7.57
C GLN A 88 6.96 9.92 6.17
N VAL A 89 7.19 8.61 6.08
CA VAL A 89 7.18 7.85 4.81
C VAL A 89 5.78 7.89 4.18
N PHE A 90 4.73 7.77 4.99
CA PHE A 90 3.34 7.72 4.53
C PHE A 90 2.59 9.05 4.65
N GLU A 91 3.29 10.17 4.85
CA GLU A 91 2.67 11.44 5.23
C GLU A 91 1.62 11.94 4.23
N HIS A 92 1.84 11.76 2.92
CA HIS A 92 0.88 12.22 1.92
C HIS A 92 -0.39 11.39 1.88
N LEU A 93 -0.26 10.07 2.05
CA LEU A 93 -1.40 9.18 2.18
C LEU A 93 -2.24 9.61 3.39
N ILE A 94 -1.59 9.87 4.52
CA ILE A 94 -2.23 10.31 5.77
C ILE A 94 -2.87 11.69 5.62
N ALA A 95 -2.15 12.66 5.05
CA ALA A 95 -2.60 14.03 4.86
C ALA A 95 -3.82 14.09 3.92
N LEU A 96 -3.81 13.33 2.82
CA LEU A 96 -4.92 13.27 1.89
C LEU A 96 -6.13 12.56 2.51
N PHE A 97 -5.92 11.48 3.26
CA PHE A 97 -6.98 10.82 4.01
C PHE A 97 -7.67 11.81 4.97
N HIS A 98 -6.88 12.58 5.71
CA HIS A 98 -7.38 13.59 6.67
C HIS A 98 -8.07 14.79 5.99
N ALA A 99 -7.51 15.32 4.90
CA ALA A 99 -7.98 16.55 4.24
C ALA A 99 -9.42 16.46 3.69
N SER A 100 -9.95 15.24 3.55
CA SER A 100 -11.30 14.97 3.06
C SER A 100 -12.44 15.56 3.90
N GLN A 101 -12.19 15.94 5.16
CA GLN A 101 -13.17 16.54 6.08
C GLN A 101 -13.04 18.07 6.21
N ALA A 102 -11.90 18.66 5.84
CA ALA A 102 -11.57 20.05 6.17
C ALA A 102 -12.32 21.11 5.33
N SER A 103 -13.02 20.69 4.27
CA SER A 103 -13.78 21.57 3.38
C SER A 103 -15.26 21.21 3.42
N SER A 104 -16.12 22.19 3.68
CA SER A 104 -17.60 22.07 3.65
C SER A 104 -18.18 21.65 2.29
N LYS A 105 -17.33 21.46 1.27
CA LYS A 105 -17.67 20.97 -0.07
C LYS A 105 -16.89 19.73 -0.50
N ALA A 106 -16.01 19.18 0.33
CA ALA A 106 -15.31 17.93 0.03
C ALA A 106 -16.24 16.74 0.30
N THR A 107 -16.41 15.89 -0.71
CA THR A 107 -17.11 14.62 -0.58
C THR A 107 -16.29 13.67 0.29
N ASP A 108 -16.87 13.25 1.43
CA ASP A 108 -16.28 12.26 2.33
C ASP A 108 -16.01 10.94 1.58
N HIS A 109 -14.84 10.36 1.81
CA HIS A 109 -14.47 9.07 1.23
C HIS A 109 -15.11 7.88 1.96
N GLY A 110 -15.78 8.11 3.10
CA GLY A 110 -16.57 7.11 3.80
C GLY A 110 -15.77 6.09 4.63
N TYR A 111 -14.44 6.20 4.70
CA TYR A 111 -13.63 5.45 5.66
C TYR A 111 -13.47 6.24 6.95
N ALA A 112 -13.61 5.61 8.10
CA ALA A 112 -13.38 6.22 9.41
C ALA A 112 -11.96 5.96 9.92
N GLU A 113 -11.26 4.96 9.40
CA GLU A 113 -9.91 4.61 9.86
C GLU A 113 -9.03 4.15 8.69
N LEU A 114 -7.81 4.69 8.62
CA LEU A 114 -6.72 4.16 7.79
C LEU A 114 -5.89 3.22 8.67
N VAL A 115 -5.69 1.98 8.23
CA VAL A 115 -4.85 1.01 8.93
C VAL A 115 -3.69 0.64 8.03
N LEU A 116 -2.47 0.87 8.48
CA LEU A 116 -1.26 0.40 7.83
C LEU A 116 -0.69 -0.76 8.65
N VAL A 117 -0.56 -1.92 8.02
CA VAL A 117 -0.02 -3.12 8.65
C VAL A 117 1.34 -3.42 8.00
N MET A 118 2.42 -3.18 8.74
CA MET A 118 3.80 -3.41 8.30
C MET A 118 4.19 -4.85 8.63
N ILE A 119 4.38 -5.68 7.61
CA ILE A 119 4.63 -7.11 7.75
C ILE A 119 5.95 -7.46 7.07
N GLY A 120 6.94 -7.91 7.83
CA GLY A 120 8.17 -8.43 7.27
C GLY A 120 9.29 -8.64 8.29
N PRO A 121 10.20 -9.60 8.04
CA PRO A 121 11.27 -9.96 8.98
C PRO A 121 12.26 -8.83 9.28
N ASN A 122 12.30 -7.82 8.42
CA ASN A 122 13.19 -6.67 8.51
C ASN A 122 12.52 -5.43 9.11
N VAL A 123 11.24 -5.51 9.52
CA VAL A 123 10.63 -4.49 10.39
C VAL A 123 11.47 -4.39 11.66
N ALA A 124 11.72 -3.17 12.14
CA ALA A 124 12.55 -2.97 13.33
C ALA A 124 11.98 -3.76 14.51
N ARG A 125 12.78 -4.66 15.11
CA ARG A 125 12.32 -5.57 16.20
C ARG A 125 11.63 -4.87 17.37
N LYS A 126 12.06 -3.65 17.68
CA LYS A 126 11.46 -2.81 18.74
C LYS A 126 10.02 -2.37 18.43
N LEU A 127 9.58 -2.47 17.18
CA LEU A 127 8.22 -2.20 16.73
C LEU A 127 7.34 -3.45 16.72
N HIS A 128 7.90 -4.66 16.76
CA HIS A 128 7.10 -5.89 16.70
C HIS A 128 5.97 -5.91 17.74
N GLY A 129 4.75 -6.21 17.29
CA GLY A 129 3.57 -6.29 18.14
C GLY A 129 3.00 -4.93 18.56
N LYS A 130 3.61 -3.81 18.13
CA LYS A 130 3.04 -2.49 18.37
C LYS A 130 1.78 -2.30 17.52
N ASP A 131 0.83 -1.62 18.15
CA ASP A 131 -0.48 -1.28 17.61
C ASP A 131 -0.81 0.15 18.07
N GLU A 132 -0.40 1.12 17.27
CA GLU A 132 -0.46 2.55 17.58
C GLU A 132 -1.66 3.17 16.89
N ARG A 133 -2.52 3.84 17.67
CA ARG A 133 -3.68 4.55 17.14
C ARG A 133 -3.52 6.05 17.35
N ILE A 134 -3.70 6.79 16.26
CA ILE A 134 -3.54 8.25 16.20
C ILE A 134 -4.86 8.85 15.70
N GLU A 135 -5.49 9.69 16.52
CA GLU A 135 -6.67 10.44 16.10
C GLU A 135 -6.24 11.63 15.24
N LEU A 136 -6.75 11.71 14.00
CA LEU A 136 -6.42 12.77 13.05
C LEU A 136 -7.42 13.93 13.15
N SER A 137 -8.70 13.61 13.28
CA SER A 137 -9.82 14.54 13.49
C SER A 137 -11.01 13.78 14.08
N PRO A 138 -12.04 14.45 14.60
CA PRO A 138 -13.25 13.78 15.05
C PRO A 138 -13.80 12.80 14.00
N GLY A 139 -13.82 11.51 14.33
CA GLY A 139 -14.31 10.45 13.44
C GLY A 139 -13.33 9.93 12.38
N LYS A 140 -12.05 10.37 12.39
CA LYS A 140 -11.00 9.87 11.51
C LYS A 140 -9.75 9.51 12.32
N SER A 141 -9.32 8.25 12.23
CA SER A 141 -8.09 7.76 12.87
C SER A 141 -7.13 7.12 11.87
N LEU A 142 -5.86 7.08 12.27
CA LEU A 142 -4.82 6.24 11.70
C LEU A 142 -4.47 5.15 12.71
N ARG A 143 -4.24 3.94 12.25
CA ARG A 143 -3.73 2.83 13.05
C ARG A 143 -2.51 2.22 12.36
N LEU A 144 -1.44 1.99 13.11
CA LEU A 144 -0.20 1.38 12.65
C LEU A 144 0.02 0.08 13.40
N ILE A 145 0.10 -1.03 12.68
CA ILE A 145 0.33 -2.37 13.22
C ILE A 145 1.65 -2.88 12.65
N TYR A 146 2.49 -3.47 13.50
CA TYR A 146 3.83 -3.91 13.12
C TYR A 146 4.05 -5.39 13.44
N ALA A 147 4.47 -6.15 12.44
CA ALA A 147 4.70 -7.58 12.51
C ALA A 147 6.07 -7.90 11.90
N THR A 148 6.97 -8.50 12.68
CA THR A 148 8.30 -8.94 12.19
C THR A 148 8.28 -10.35 11.62
N GLU A 149 7.08 -10.87 11.43
CA GLU A 149 6.79 -12.21 10.95
C GLU A 149 6.50 -12.15 9.45
N ILE A 150 6.54 -13.30 8.78
CA ILE A 150 6.09 -13.39 7.38
C ILE A 150 4.55 -13.35 7.32
N TRP A 151 4.00 -13.12 6.13
CA TRP A 151 2.56 -12.89 6.00
C TRP A 151 1.71 -14.09 6.44
N GLU A 152 2.16 -15.32 6.21
CA GLU A 152 1.51 -16.56 6.63
C GLU A 152 1.37 -16.65 8.15
N GLU A 153 2.40 -16.22 8.89
CA GLU A 153 2.40 -16.19 10.35
C GLU A 153 1.49 -15.08 10.84
N HIS A 154 1.53 -13.92 10.17
CA HIS A 154 0.64 -12.80 10.49
C HIS A 154 -0.84 -13.14 10.27
N LEU A 155 -1.17 -13.93 9.24
CA LEU A 155 -2.54 -14.36 8.92
C LEU A 155 -3.25 -15.04 10.10
N VAL A 156 -2.51 -15.78 10.93
CA VAL A 156 -3.06 -16.50 12.09
C VAL A 156 -2.91 -15.72 13.40
N SER A 157 -2.35 -14.51 13.34
CA SER A 157 -2.14 -13.66 14.50
C SER A 157 -3.46 -13.03 14.99
N PRO A 158 -3.57 -12.70 16.30
CA PRO A 158 -4.75 -12.01 16.83
C PRO A 158 -4.89 -10.56 16.35
N THR A 159 -3.85 -10.00 15.74
CA THR A 159 -3.84 -8.64 15.18
C THR A 159 -4.18 -8.61 13.69
N TYR A 160 -4.41 -9.78 13.07
CA TYR A 160 -4.80 -9.87 11.68
C TYR A 160 -6.08 -9.10 11.38
N LEU A 161 -6.04 -8.30 10.32
CA LEU A 161 -7.18 -7.62 9.75
C LEU A 161 -7.22 -7.95 8.25
N SER A 162 -8.41 -8.26 7.72
CA SER A 162 -8.54 -8.49 6.27
C SER A 162 -8.17 -7.22 5.50
N PRO A 163 -7.20 -7.28 4.55
CA PRO A 163 -6.75 -6.14 3.78
C PRO A 163 -7.77 -5.69 2.74
N THR A 164 -7.85 -4.37 2.54
CA THR A 164 -8.48 -3.77 1.36
C THR A 164 -7.57 -3.85 0.13
N ALA A 165 -6.25 -3.78 0.34
CA ALA A 165 -5.22 -4.00 -0.67
C ALA A 165 -3.92 -4.46 0.00
N ILE A 166 -3.09 -5.18 -0.76
CA ILE A 166 -1.78 -5.66 -0.33
C ILE A 166 -0.73 -5.00 -1.24
N ILE A 167 0.33 -4.45 -0.63
CA ILE A 167 1.37 -3.71 -1.31
C ILE A 167 2.73 -4.33 -0.97
N CYS A 168 3.47 -4.76 -1.98
CA CYS A 168 4.80 -5.35 -1.85
C CYS A 168 5.80 -4.45 -2.58
N PHE A 169 6.47 -3.57 -1.84
CA PHE A 169 7.41 -2.62 -2.43
C PHE A 169 8.74 -3.28 -2.74
N ASN A 170 9.19 -3.17 -4.00
CA ASN A 170 10.49 -3.63 -4.46
C ASN A 170 10.79 -5.07 -4.01
N ALA A 171 9.78 -5.93 -4.17
CA ALA A 171 9.71 -7.26 -3.58
C ALA A 171 10.78 -8.23 -4.12
N GLY A 172 11.21 -8.02 -5.37
CA GLY A 172 12.14 -8.91 -6.06
C GLY A 172 11.58 -10.32 -6.15
N VAL A 173 10.35 -10.47 -6.62
CA VAL A 173 9.61 -11.74 -6.68
C VAL A 173 10.42 -12.81 -7.39
N TRP A 174 11.06 -12.47 -8.51
CA TRP A 174 11.92 -13.40 -9.26
C TRP A 174 13.13 -13.92 -8.46
N GLY A 175 13.53 -13.24 -7.39
CA GLY A 175 14.72 -13.54 -6.59
C GLY A 175 14.47 -14.41 -5.36
N TYR A 176 13.21 -14.68 -4.99
CA TYR A 176 12.86 -15.43 -3.78
C TYR A 176 11.72 -16.41 -4.01
N ASP A 177 12.00 -17.70 -3.78
CA ASP A 177 11.05 -18.81 -3.97
C ASP A 177 9.82 -18.71 -3.04
N GLU A 178 9.93 -17.97 -1.94
CA GLU A 178 8.88 -17.82 -0.94
C GLU A 178 7.68 -16.98 -1.43
N TRP A 179 7.87 -16.11 -2.44
CA TRP A 179 6.81 -15.19 -2.88
C TRP A 179 5.64 -15.89 -3.56
N LEU A 180 5.88 -16.88 -4.42
CA LEU A 180 4.81 -17.56 -5.16
C LEU A 180 3.83 -18.28 -4.22
N PRO A 181 4.30 -19.13 -3.27
CA PRO A 181 3.42 -19.72 -2.26
C PRO A 181 2.70 -18.66 -1.42
N THR A 182 3.38 -17.56 -1.11
CA THR A 182 2.80 -16.43 -0.36
C THR A 182 1.64 -15.79 -1.12
N PHE A 183 1.83 -15.46 -2.40
CA PHE A 183 0.78 -14.90 -3.25
C PHE A 183 -0.39 -15.86 -3.45
N GLN A 184 -0.11 -17.16 -3.60
CA GLN A 184 -1.17 -18.17 -3.65
C GLN A 184 -2.02 -18.17 -2.39
N ARG A 185 -1.38 -18.05 -1.22
CA ARG A 185 -2.08 -17.98 0.05
C ARG A 185 -2.87 -16.67 0.18
N MET A 186 -2.27 -15.52 -0.14
CA MET A 186 -2.96 -14.23 -0.15
C MET A 186 -4.22 -14.24 -1.03
N MET A 187 -4.10 -14.71 -2.27
CA MET A 187 -5.24 -14.77 -3.19
C MET A 187 -6.32 -15.76 -2.75
N ARG A 188 -5.96 -16.83 -2.02
CA ARG A 188 -6.91 -17.80 -1.47
C ARG A 188 -7.70 -17.23 -0.29
N GLU A 189 -7.01 -16.60 0.65
CA GLU A 189 -7.61 -16.10 1.89
C GLU A 189 -8.27 -14.73 1.72
N GLU A 190 -7.72 -13.91 0.83
CA GLU A 190 -8.17 -12.54 0.55
C GLU A 190 -8.46 -12.34 -0.95
N PRO A 191 -9.41 -13.10 -1.54
CA PRO A 191 -9.66 -13.10 -2.98
C PRO A 191 -10.21 -11.77 -3.53
N LEU A 192 -10.53 -10.82 -2.66
CA LEU A 192 -10.98 -9.48 -3.03
C LEU A 192 -9.87 -8.42 -2.95
N ALA A 193 -8.75 -8.73 -2.30
CA ALA A 193 -7.66 -7.81 -2.11
C ALA A 193 -6.74 -7.85 -3.34
N PRO A 194 -6.63 -6.76 -4.11
CA PRO A 194 -5.61 -6.65 -5.14
C PRO A 194 -4.22 -6.60 -4.49
N ILE A 195 -3.26 -7.23 -5.17
CA ILE A 195 -1.85 -7.26 -4.79
C ILE A 195 -1.10 -6.35 -5.76
N VAL A 196 -0.41 -5.34 -5.22
CA VAL A 196 0.41 -4.40 -5.97
C VAL A 196 1.86 -4.71 -5.67
N VAL A 197 2.67 -4.91 -6.70
CA VAL A 197 4.11 -5.14 -6.56
C VAL A 197 4.85 -4.03 -7.29
N THR A 198 5.95 -3.55 -6.71
CA THR A 198 6.87 -2.62 -7.38
C THR A 198 8.25 -3.23 -7.57
N SER A 199 9.02 -2.72 -8.53
CA SER A 199 10.35 -3.22 -8.89
C SER A 199 11.32 -2.05 -9.12
N TYR A 200 12.64 -2.28 -9.07
CA TYR A 200 13.63 -1.18 -9.16
C TYR A 200 13.85 -0.68 -10.59
N ASN A 201 13.50 -1.46 -11.60
CA ASN A 201 13.61 -1.11 -13.01
C ASN A 201 12.70 -2.01 -13.87
N GLU A 202 12.68 -1.77 -15.18
CA GLU A 202 11.89 -2.54 -16.16
C GLU A 202 12.30 -4.01 -16.25
N PHE A 203 13.60 -4.33 -16.21
CA PHE A 203 14.07 -5.72 -16.30
C PHE A 203 13.58 -6.57 -15.13
N GLU A 204 13.74 -6.06 -13.90
CA GLU A 204 13.21 -6.75 -12.71
C GLU A 204 11.69 -6.88 -12.76
N ALA A 205 10.98 -5.89 -13.30
CA ALA A 205 9.52 -5.94 -13.40
C ALA A 205 9.04 -6.99 -14.41
N ILE A 206 9.78 -7.19 -15.50
CA ILE A 206 9.55 -8.27 -16.46
C ILE A 206 9.80 -9.62 -15.78
N ASP A 207 10.94 -9.77 -15.10
CA ASP A 207 11.28 -11.00 -14.38
C ASP A 207 10.24 -11.31 -13.27
N ASP A 208 9.77 -10.28 -12.56
CA ASP A 208 8.70 -10.39 -11.55
C ASP A 208 7.37 -10.81 -12.19
N GLU A 209 6.98 -10.22 -13.33
CA GLU A 209 5.75 -10.58 -14.05
C GLU A 209 5.78 -12.04 -14.51
N ASP A 210 6.91 -12.49 -15.07
CA ASP A 210 7.11 -13.87 -15.52
C ASP A 210 7.03 -14.84 -14.32
N ALA A 211 7.69 -14.53 -13.21
CA ALA A 211 7.61 -15.34 -11.98
C ALA A 211 6.17 -15.40 -11.42
N ILE A 212 5.43 -14.29 -11.43
CA ILE A 212 4.03 -14.27 -10.96
C ILE A 212 3.12 -15.07 -11.92
N ALA A 213 3.43 -15.12 -13.21
CA ALA A 213 2.67 -15.91 -14.18
C ALA A 213 2.74 -17.42 -13.88
N ASP A 214 3.77 -17.88 -13.18
CA ASP A 214 3.95 -19.28 -12.74
C ASP A 214 3.18 -19.62 -11.45
N VAL A 215 2.47 -18.66 -10.85
CA VAL A 215 1.58 -18.94 -9.72
C VAL A 215 0.54 -20.00 -10.11
N GLU A 216 0.59 -21.16 -9.44
CA GLU A 216 -0.33 -22.30 -9.68
C GLU A 216 -1.78 -22.08 -9.18
N MET A 217 -2.35 -20.90 -9.42
CA MET A 217 -3.77 -20.65 -9.25
C MET A 217 -4.28 -19.60 -10.23
N PRO A 218 -5.58 -19.62 -10.60
CA PRO A 218 -6.14 -18.63 -11.49
C PRO A 218 -5.98 -17.21 -10.95
N LEU A 219 -5.23 -16.38 -11.67
CA LEU A 219 -5.04 -14.97 -11.37
C LEU A 219 -5.62 -14.09 -12.48
N ILE A 220 -5.97 -12.85 -12.12
CA ILE A 220 -6.27 -11.77 -13.06
C ILE A 220 -5.22 -10.69 -12.94
N TRP A 221 -4.79 -10.17 -14.09
CA TRP A 221 -4.00 -8.95 -14.15
C TRP A 221 -4.94 -7.75 -14.12
N HIS A 222 -4.84 -6.91 -13.09
CA HIS A 222 -5.46 -5.59 -13.10
C HIS A 222 -4.67 -4.66 -14.03
N TRP A 223 -3.35 -4.77 -13.99
CA TRP A 223 -2.42 -4.27 -14.99
C TRP A 223 -1.12 -5.07 -14.92
N ARG A 224 -0.46 -5.21 -16.06
CA ARG A 224 0.88 -5.80 -16.20
C ARG A 224 1.96 -4.79 -15.81
N HIS A 225 3.23 -5.17 -15.83
CA HIS A 225 4.29 -4.23 -15.52
C HIS A 225 4.23 -3.00 -16.44
N GLU A 226 4.36 -1.83 -15.84
CA GLU A 226 4.44 -0.55 -16.52
C GLU A 226 5.22 0.45 -15.62
N PRO A 227 5.63 1.61 -16.15
CA PRO A 227 6.27 2.63 -15.33
C PRO A 227 5.35 3.16 -14.23
N ASN A 228 5.90 3.31 -13.02
CA ASN A 228 5.22 3.95 -11.92
C ASN A 228 5.45 5.47 -12.00
N PRO A 229 4.39 6.30 -12.10
CA PRO A 229 4.54 7.75 -12.20
C PRO A 229 5.12 8.39 -10.94
N PHE A 230 5.16 7.66 -9.82
CA PHE A 230 5.74 8.09 -8.55
C PHE A 230 7.02 7.36 -8.17
N ALA A 231 7.75 6.84 -9.16
CA ALA A 231 9.10 6.33 -8.98
C ALA A 231 10.01 7.36 -8.30
N SER A 232 10.92 6.89 -7.45
CA SER A 232 11.98 7.75 -6.90
C SER A 232 12.88 8.24 -8.03
N LEU A 233 13.14 9.55 -8.07
CA LEU A 233 14.10 10.14 -9.01
C LEU A 233 15.55 9.94 -8.56
N ALA A 234 15.76 9.58 -7.28
CA ALA A 234 17.07 9.26 -6.76
C ALA A 234 17.50 7.86 -7.20
N PRO A 235 18.66 7.68 -7.87
CA PRO A 235 19.20 6.37 -8.14
C PRO A 235 19.62 5.70 -6.83
N ARG A 236 19.30 4.42 -6.68
CA ARG A 236 19.73 3.60 -5.57
C ARG A 236 21.16 3.14 -5.83
N ALA A 237 22.06 3.43 -4.89
CA ALA A 237 23.40 2.87 -4.90
C ALA A 237 23.34 1.35 -4.73
N SER A 238 23.91 0.59 -5.67
CA SER A 238 24.13 -0.85 -5.51
C SER A 238 25.61 -1.16 -5.74
N GLN A 239 26.15 -2.16 -5.03
CA GLN A 239 27.58 -2.50 -5.13
C GLN A 239 27.98 -3.04 -6.51
N HIS A 240 27.00 -3.40 -7.35
CA HIS A 240 27.18 -4.01 -8.67
C HIS A 240 26.23 -3.41 -9.71
N THR A 241 25.96 -2.10 -9.67
CA THR A 241 25.18 -1.46 -10.73
C THR A 241 25.97 -1.56 -12.03
N ILE A 242 25.58 -2.50 -12.89
CA ILE A 242 25.96 -2.46 -14.30
C ILE A 242 25.46 -1.10 -14.80
N ALA A 243 26.29 -0.34 -15.52
CA ALA A 243 25.99 1.06 -15.89
C ALA A 243 24.62 1.23 -16.57
N ASP A 244 24.13 0.17 -17.21
CA ASP A 244 22.88 0.14 -17.98
C ASP A 244 21.65 -0.30 -17.15
N ARG A 245 21.82 -0.57 -15.85
CA ARG A 245 20.76 -1.06 -14.93
C ARG A 245 20.66 -0.20 -13.68
N VAL A 246 20.43 1.11 -13.88
CA VAL A 246 20.20 2.04 -12.77
C VAL A 246 18.92 1.64 -12.03
N LEU A 247 19.03 1.51 -10.71
CA LEU A 247 17.93 1.11 -9.85
C LEU A 247 17.25 2.35 -9.28
N HIS A 248 15.92 2.41 -9.34
CA HIS A 248 15.12 3.47 -8.73
C HIS A 248 14.03 2.83 -7.86
N GLU A 249 13.88 3.28 -6.61
CA GLU A 249 12.81 2.77 -5.74
C GLU A 249 11.46 2.96 -6.42
N ASN A 250 10.64 1.90 -6.41
CA ASN A 250 9.34 1.84 -7.06
C ASN A 250 9.32 2.31 -8.53
N SER A 251 10.35 2.03 -9.33
CA SER A 251 10.43 2.45 -10.74
C SER A 251 9.27 1.93 -11.59
N GLN A 252 8.96 0.66 -11.42
CA GLN A 252 7.90 -0.03 -12.12
C GLN A 252 6.92 -0.61 -11.12
N TRP A 253 5.75 -0.94 -11.60
CA TRP A 253 4.71 -1.57 -10.80
C TRP A 253 3.78 -2.42 -11.65
N LEU A 254 3.18 -3.41 -11.02
CA LEU A 254 2.16 -4.28 -11.58
C LEU A 254 1.08 -4.55 -10.54
N CYS A 255 -0.07 -5.06 -10.97
CA CYS A 255 -1.09 -5.49 -10.03
C CYS A 255 -1.90 -6.66 -10.55
N PHE A 256 -2.11 -7.62 -9.66
CA PHE A 256 -2.87 -8.82 -9.90
C PHE A 256 -3.75 -9.16 -8.70
N GLY A 257 -4.58 -10.18 -8.84
CA GLY A 257 -5.41 -10.70 -7.77
C GLY A 257 -6.04 -12.03 -8.18
N ALA A 258 -6.84 -12.60 -7.28
CA ALA A 258 -7.53 -13.86 -7.55
C ALA A 258 -8.53 -13.72 -8.71
N ASN A 259 -8.52 -14.66 -9.65
CA ASN A 259 -9.61 -14.79 -10.62
C ASN A 259 -10.80 -15.47 -9.93
N LYS A 260 -11.95 -14.79 -9.91
CA LYS A 260 -13.18 -15.26 -9.24
C LYS A 260 -13.88 -16.36 -10.02
#